data_AF-A0A7W4HVM5-F1
#
_entry.id   AF-A0A7W4HVM5-F1
#
_cell.length_a   1.000
_cell.length_b   1.000
_cell.length_c   1.000
_cell.angle_alpha   90.00
_cell.angle_beta   90.00
_cell.angle_gamma   90.00
#
_symmetry.space_group_name_H-M   'P 1'
#
loop_
_entity.id
_entity.type
_entity.pdbx_description
1 polymer ?
#
loop_
_entity_poly.entity_id
_entity_poly.type
_entity_poly.pdbx_seq_one_letter_code
_entity_poly.pdbx_strand_id
1 'polypeptide(L)'
;TSGSSPQLQSQHKPTGVQYPFQPIGYGSTPRLSDAPFFIEGSDAKTEATLIEIARHLSSHVEVADSPTRQWVHLLGVLACNFTNHLLAAAQRVAEAQGIAPGVIQPLVEETVAQAFRLGAANAQTGPAARGDQATIARHLQMLGRRFPELAPLYSLMSEQIVAQTKGNTPQG
;
A
#
# COMPACT_ATOMS: atom_id res chain seq x y z
N THR A 1 1.50 6.39 13.39
CA THR A 1 0.73 5.31 14.07
C THR A 1 1.70 4.51 14.92
N SER A 2 1.26 3.53 15.72
CA SER A 2 2.19 2.68 16.48
C SER A 2 3.20 1.92 15.62
N GLY A 3 2.94 1.78 14.31
CA GLY A 3 3.89 1.23 13.34
C GLY A 3 5.05 2.15 12.99
N SER A 4 4.92 3.48 13.11
CA SER A 4 5.97 4.44 12.72
C SER A 4 6.78 5.01 13.88
N SER A 5 6.25 4.90 15.09
CA SER A 5 6.85 5.50 16.28
C SER A 5 7.88 4.56 16.92
N PRO A 6 9.04 5.08 17.36
CA PRO A 6 9.95 4.32 18.21
C PRO A 6 9.24 3.85 19.47
N GLN A 7 9.66 2.71 20.02
CA GLN A 7 9.21 2.31 21.34
C GLN A 7 9.58 3.38 22.38
N LEU A 8 8.60 3.72 23.22
CA LEU A 8 8.85 4.57 24.37
C LEU A 8 9.74 3.81 25.36
N GLN A 9 10.91 4.36 25.69
CA GLN A 9 11.76 3.82 26.74
C GLN A 9 11.46 4.53 28.07
N SER A 10 11.27 3.75 29.14
CA SER A 10 11.11 4.26 30.51
C SER A 10 12.07 3.52 31.43
N GLN A 11 12.79 4.25 32.28
CA GLN A 11 13.73 3.67 33.24
C GLN A 11 13.04 2.91 34.38
N HIS A 12 11.73 3.13 34.59
CA HIS A 12 11.02 2.64 35.77
C HIS A 12 9.74 1.85 35.48
N LYS A 13 9.30 1.77 34.21
CA LYS A 13 8.10 1.05 33.83
C LYS A 13 8.34 0.23 32.57
N PRO A 14 7.90 -1.04 32.53
CA PRO A 14 7.91 -1.79 31.28
C PRO A 14 6.99 -1.14 30.25
N THR A 15 7.40 -1.15 29.00
CA THR A 15 6.70 -0.53 27.88
C THR A 15 6.67 -1.47 26.69
N GLY A 16 5.73 -1.27 25.79
CA GLY A 16 5.73 -2.01 24.54
C GLY A 16 4.73 -1.48 23.54
N VAL A 17 4.77 -2.06 22.35
CA VAL A 17 3.97 -1.68 21.20
C VAL A 17 3.17 -2.88 20.75
N GLN A 18 1.87 -2.68 20.52
CA GLN A 18 1.04 -3.58 19.73
C GLN A 18 0.59 -2.83 18.48
N TYR A 19 1.01 -3.30 17.32
CA TYR A 19 0.70 -2.68 16.05
C TYR A 19 -0.11 -3.64 15.17
N PRO A 20 -1.45 -3.51 15.12
CA PRO A 20 -2.26 -4.19 14.12
C PRO A 20 -2.01 -3.56 12.75
N PHE A 21 -1.46 -4.34 11.82
CA PHE A 21 -1.19 -3.91 10.46
C PHE A 21 -2.43 -4.02 9.58
N GLN A 22 -3.23 -2.95 9.60
CA GLN A 22 -4.45 -2.84 8.82
C GLN A 22 -4.78 -1.37 8.52
N PRO A 23 -5.55 -1.07 7.47
CA PRO A 23 -6.06 0.27 7.23
C PRO A 23 -6.94 0.71 8.40
N ILE A 24 -6.68 1.90 8.94
CA ILE A 24 -7.60 2.54 9.89
C ILE A 24 -8.67 3.24 9.05
N GLY A 25 -9.74 2.52 8.72
CA GLY A 25 -10.89 3.05 7.98
C GLY A 25 -11.90 3.74 8.89
N TYR A 26 -12.47 4.86 8.43
CA TYR A 26 -13.67 5.44 9.06
C TYR A 26 -14.89 4.57 8.68
N GLY A 27 -15.67 4.12 9.66
CA GLY A 27 -16.98 3.48 9.41
C GLY A 27 -16.99 1.98 9.11
N SER A 28 -15.86 1.28 9.19
CA SER A 28 -15.85 -0.20 9.19
C SER A 28 -15.17 -0.72 10.46
N THR A 29 -15.77 -1.73 11.10
CA THR A 29 -15.10 -2.49 12.15
C THR A 29 -14.13 -3.46 11.48
N PRO A 30 -12.81 -3.24 11.58
CA PRO A 30 -11.87 -4.13 10.94
C PRO A 30 -11.97 -5.53 11.55
N ARG A 31 -11.87 -6.58 10.71
CA ARG A 31 -11.73 -7.96 11.18
C ARG A 31 -10.32 -8.16 11.71
N LEU A 32 -10.15 -7.95 13.02
CA LEU A 32 -8.86 -8.11 13.70
C LEU A 32 -8.33 -9.55 13.63
N SER A 33 -9.21 -10.53 13.48
CA SER A 33 -8.87 -11.96 13.44
C SER A 33 -7.79 -12.29 12.40
N ASP A 34 -7.80 -11.56 11.29
CA ASP A 34 -6.95 -11.82 10.13
C ASP A 34 -5.81 -10.81 10.02
N ALA A 35 -5.80 -9.77 10.86
CA ALA A 35 -4.83 -8.69 10.80
C ALA A 35 -3.51 -9.12 11.47
N PRO A 36 -2.34 -8.98 10.81
CA PRO A 36 -1.05 -9.21 11.47
C PRO A 36 -0.82 -8.21 12.61
N PHE A 37 -0.48 -8.70 13.80
CA PHE A 37 -0.05 -7.87 14.92
C PHE A 37 1.46 -7.95 15.08
N PHE A 38 2.12 -6.80 15.03
CA PHE A 38 3.54 -6.65 15.30
C PHE A 38 3.77 -6.15 16.73
N ILE A 39 4.54 -6.91 17.49
CA ILE A 39 4.75 -6.72 18.93
C ILE A 39 6.21 -6.36 19.23
N GLU A 40 6.43 -5.42 20.14
CA GLU A 40 7.74 -5.16 20.74
C GLU A 40 7.55 -4.89 22.24
N GLY A 41 8.24 -5.64 23.09
CA GLY A 41 8.28 -5.39 24.53
C GLY A 41 9.64 -4.81 24.97
N SER A 42 9.65 -4.07 26.08
CA SER A 42 10.91 -3.54 26.67
C SER A 42 11.77 -4.63 27.30
N ASP A 43 11.15 -5.77 27.58
CA ASP A 43 11.74 -6.99 28.13
C ASP A 43 10.89 -8.20 27.73
N ALA A 44 11.42 -9.40 27.92
CA ALA A 44 10.78 -10.66 27.54
C ALA A 44 9.43 -10.90 28.25
N LYS A 45 9.26 -10.41 29.48
CA LYS A 45 8.02 -10.59 30.24
C LYS A 45 6.90 -9.72 29.65
N THR A 46 7.23 -8.48 29.33
CA THR A 46 6.32 -7.52 28.70
C THR A 46 5.92 -7.99 27.32
N GLU A 47 6.90 -8.42 26.51
CA GLU A 47 6.63 -8.98 25.19
C GLU A 47 5.71 -10.20 25.25
N ALA A 48 5.98 -11.17 26.14
CA ALA A 48 5.13 -12.34 26.31
C ALA A 48 3.68 -11.96 26.69
N THR A 49 3.51 -10.99 27.57
CA THR A 49 2.19 -10.47 27.96
C THR A 49 1.47 -9.84 26.75
N LEU A 50 2.17 -9.05 25.95
CA LEU A 50 1.60 -8.41 24.76
C LEU A 50 1.25 -9.43 23.67
N ILE A 51 2.05 -10.47 23.50
CA ILE A 51 1.76 -11.58 22.58
C ILE A 51 0.49 -12.32 23.03
N GLU A 52 0.36 -12.61 24.32
CA GLU A 52 -0.83 -13.28 24.85
C GLU A 52 -2.09 -12.48 24.56
N ILE A 53 -2.09 -11.17 24.83
CA ILE A 53 -3.21 -10.28 24.52
C ILE A 53 -3.50 -10.28 23.01
N ALA A 54 -2.48 -10.14 22.16
CA ALA A 54 -2.67 -10.07 20.71
C ALA A 54 -3.24 -11.38 20.12
N ARG A 55 -2.88 -12.54 20.68
CA ARG A 55 -3.40 -13.85 20.24
C ARG A 55 -4.88 -14.05 20.53
N HIS A 56 -5.46 -13.30 21.46
CA HIS A 56 -6.91 -13.28 21.67
C HIS A 56 -7.65 -12.50 20.56
N LEU A 57 -6.93 -11.67 19.80
CA LEU A 57 -7.50 -10.79 18.77
C LEU A 57 -7.21 -11.26 17.35
N SER A 58 -6.09 -11.95 17.12
CA SER A 58 -5.63 -12.38 15.80
C SER A 58 -4.87 -13.71 15.85
N SER A 59 -4.99 -14.52 14.80
CA SER A 59 -4.14 -15.69 14.58
C SER A 59 -2.73 -15.33 14.10
N HIS A 60 -2.48 -14.08 13.71
CA HIS A 60 -1.23 -13.60 13.13
C HIS A 60 -0.54 -12.62 14.09
N VAL A 61 0.43 -13.13 14.87
CA VAL A 61 1.19 -12.33 15.82
C VAL A 61 2.68 -12.57 15.60
N GLU A 62 3.43 -11.49 15.38
CA GLU A 62 4.86 -11.49 15.12
C GLU A 62 5.57 -10.51 16.05
N VAL A 63 6.78 -10.87 16.49
CA VAL A 63 7.67 -9.95 17.20
C VAL A 63 8.45 -9.15 16.16
N ALA A 64 8.46 -7.84 16.29
CA ALA A 64 9.19 -6.96 15.39
C ALA A 64 9.72 -5.74 16.13
N ASP A 65 11.02 -5.50 16.00
CA ASP A 65 11.67 -4.32 16.58
C ASP A 65 11.20 -3.01 15.91
N SER A 66 11.56 -1.88 16.52
CA SER A 66 11.21 -0.55 16.03
C SER A 66 11.60 -0.32 14.55
N PRO A 67 12.84 -0.64 14.10
CA PRO A 67 13.20 -0.57 12.69
C PRO A 67 12.30 -1.40 11.75
N THR A 68 12.00 -2.65 12.11
CA THR A 68 11.16 -3.54 11.30
C THR A 68 9.74 -2.98 11.19
N ARG A 69 9.15 -2.51 12.30
CA ARG A 69 7.80 -1.91 12.26
C ARG A 69 7.73 -0.67 11.39
N GLN A 70 8.78 0.17 11.38
CA GLN A 70 8.83 1.33 10.50
C GLN A 70 8.75 0.93 9.02
N TRP A 71 9.44 -0.15 8.63
CA TRP A 71 9.32 -0.72 7.29
C TRP A 71 7.92 -1.26 7.02
N VAL A 72 7.34 -2.03 7.95
CA VAL A 72 5.96 -2.53 7.82
C VAL A 72 4.98 -1.38 7.63
N HIS A 73 5.14 -0.29 8.38
CA HIS A 73 4.30 0.89 8.22
C HIS A 73 4.44 1.52 6.82
N LEU A 74 5.68 1.69 6.34
CA LEU A 74 5.94 2.20 5.00
C LEU A 74 5.32 1.31 3.91
N LEU A 75 5.37 -0.02 4.06
CA LEU A 75 4.70 -0.94 3.13
C LEU A 75 3.20 -0.67 3.05
N GLY A 76 2.53 -0.41 4.19
CA GLY A 76 1.11 -0.04 4.21
C GLY A 76 0.83 1.29 3.53
N VAL A 77 1.71 2.28 3.68
CA VAL A 77 1.58 3.57 2.98
C VAL A 77 1.66 3.38 1.46
N LEU A 78 2.67 2.63 1.00
CA LEU A 78 2.86 2.32 -0.42
C LEU A 78 1.71 1.52 -1.00
N ALA A 79 1.30 0.43 -0.35
CA ALA A 79 0.31 -0.51 -0.87
C ALA A 79 -1.13 0.00 -0.72
N CYS A 80 -1.45 0.70 0.37
CA CYS A 80 -2.83 1.08 0.67
C CYS A 80 -3.09 2.58 0.49
N ASN A 81 -2.29 3.45 1.12
CA ASN A 81 -2.58 4.88 1.08
C ASN A 81 -2.39 5.48 -0.31
N PHE A 82 -1.30 5.12 -1.00
CA PHE A 82 -1.07 5.62 -2.36
C PHE A 82 -2.06 5.03 -3.37
N THR A 83 -2.41 3.74 -3.25
CA THR A 83 -3.47 3.13 -4.06
C THR A 83 -4.80 3.87 -3.87
N ASN A 84 -5.22 4.13 -2.63
CA ASN A 84 -6.46 4.86 -2.36
C ASN A 84 -6.43 6.29 -2.94
N HIS A 85 -5.28 6.98 -2.85
CA HIS A 85 -5.11 8.29 -3.48
C HIS A 85 -5.29 8.24 -5.01
N LEU A 86 -4.72 7.22 -5.67
CA LEU A 86 -4.88 7.01 -7.11
C LEU A 86 -6.34 6.71 -7.49
N LEU A 87 -7.04 5.92 -6.68
CA LEU A 87 -8.47 5.66 -6.89
C LEU A 87 -9.31 6.93 -6.76
N ALA A 88 -9.05 7.75 -5.74
CA ALA A 88 -9.72 9.03 -5.58
C ALA A 88 -9.45 9.98 -6.76
N ALA A 89 -8.22 10.01 -7.27
CA ALA A 89 -7.88 10.78 -8.47
C ALA A 89 -8.62 10.27 -9.72
N ALA A 90 -8.67 8.95 -9.92
CA ALA A 90 -9.38 8.34 -11.04
C ALA A 90 -10.90 8.60 -10.99
N GLN A 91 -11.51 8.54 -9.79
CA GLN A 91 -12.92 8.89 -9.57
C GLN A 91 -13.19 10.35 -9.91
N ARG A 92 -12.37 11.29 -9.43
CA ARG A 92 -12.47 12.72 -9.77
C ARG A 92 -12.41 12.95 -11.29
N VAL A 93 -11.49 12.27 -11.98
CA VAL A 93 -11.38 12.35 -13.44
C VAL A 93 -12.65 11.81 -14.11
N ALA A 94 -13.15 10.65 -13.67
CA ALA A 94 -14.38 10.06 -14.20
C ALA A 94 -15.59 11.00 -14.03
N GLU A 95 -15.81 11.54 -12.84
CA GLU A 95 -16.90 12.49 -12.54
C GLU A 95 -16.84 13.71 -13.44
N ALA A 96 -15.65 14.31 -13.59
CA ALA A 96 -15.45 15.48 -14.42
C ALA A 96 -15.65 15.21 -15.93
N GLN A 97 -15.69 13.95 -16.36
CA GLN A 97 -16.02 13.54 -17.73
C GLN A 97 -17.46 13.00 -17.84
N GLY A 98 -18.27 13.06 -16.78
CA GLY A 98 -19.63 12.50 -16.77
C GLY A 98 -19.68 10.97 -16.80
N ILE A 99 -18.58 10.31 -16.42
CA ILE A 99 -18.47 8.86 -16.35
C ILE A 99 -18.78 8.41 -14.93
N ALA A 100 -19.63 7.38 -14.78
CA ALA A 100 -19.96 6.82 -13.48
C ALA A 100 -18.70 6.30 -12.76
N PRO A 101 -18.37 6.77 -11.55
CA PRO A 101 -17.13 6.39 -10.85
C PRO A 101 -16.99 4.89 -10.61
N GLY A 102 -18.11 4.18 -10.46
CA GLY A 102 -18.14 2.73 -10.27
C GLY A 102 -17.57 1.93 -11.44
N VAL A 103 -17.38 2.53 -12.62
CA VAL A 103 -16.82 1.84 -13.79
C VAL A 103 -15.40 1.29 -13.54
N ILE A 104 -14.64 1.92 -12.64
CA ILE A 104 -13.24 1.51 -12.37
C ILE A 104 -13.16 0.34 -11.38
N GLN A 105 -14.20 0.10 -10.57
CA GLN A 105 -14.17 -0.89 -9.49
C GLN A 105 -13.79 -2.30 -9.98
N PRO A 106 -14.49 -2.91 -10.96
CA PRO A 106 -14.16 -4.28 -11.40
C PRO A 106 -12.75 -4.38 -12.00
N LEU A 107 -12.26 -3.31 -12.64
CA LEU A 107 -10.91 -3.27 -13.21
C LEU A 107 -9.85 -3.29 -12.10
N VAL A 108 -10.07 -2.54 -11.03
CA VAL A 108 -9.15 -2.45 -9.89
C VAL A 108 -9.14 -3.76 -9.10
N GLU A 109 -10.31 -4.36 -8.88
CA GLU A 109 -10.43 -5.65 -8.19
C GLU A 109 -9.64 -6.75 -8.92
N GLU A 110 -9.81 -6.86 -10.25
CA GLU A 110 -9.04 -7.81 -11.06
C GLU A 110 -7.54 -7.48 -11.04
N THR A 111 -7.16 -6.21 -11.12
CA THR A 111 -5.75 -5.79 -11.08
C THR A 111 -5.07 -6.23 -9.77
N VAL A 112 -5.74 -6.02 -8.64
CA VAL A 112 -5.22 -6.43 -7.31
C VAL A 112 -5.19 -7.96 -7.19
N ALA A 113 -6.25 -8.65 -7.63
CA ALA A 113 -6.29 -10.12 -7.61
C ALA A 113 -5.16 -10.73 -8.44
N GLN A 114 -4.89 -10.19 -9.63
CA GLN A 114 -3.78 -10.63 -10.48
C GLN A 114 -2.42 -10.35 -9.86
N ALA A 115 -2.24 -9.17 -9.24
CA ALA A 115 -1.00 -8.82 -8.56
C ALA A 115 -0.66 -9.81 -7.44
N PHE A 116 -1.65 -10.26 -6.67
CA PHE A 116 -1.44 -11.28 -5.64
C PHE A 116 -1.26 -12.69 -6.21
N ARG A 117 -1.90 -13.02 -7.35
CA ARG A 117 -1.80 -14.35 -7.96
C ARG A 117 -0.49 -14.57 -8.72
N LEU A 118 -0.02 -13.58 -9.48
CA LEU A 118 1.11 -13.70 -10.40
C LEU A 118 2.39 -13.01 -9.88
N GLY A 119 2.25 -12.20 -8.83
CA GLY A 119 3.25 -11.21 -8.41
C GLY A 119 3.05 -9.89 -9.16
N ALA A 120 3.04 -8.78 -8.42
CA ALA A 120 2.72 -7.44 -8.95
C ALA A 120 3.59 -7.03 -10.15
N ALA A 121 4.88 -7.39 -10.13
CA ALA A 121 5.79 -7.12 -11.24
C ALA A 121 5.43 -7.87 -12.53
N ASN A 122 4.98 -9.11 -12.42
CA ASN A 122 4.62 -9.95 -13.56
C ASN A 122 3.21 -9.64 -14.09
N ALA A 123 2.32 -9.19 -13.21
CA ALA A 123 0.96 -8.77 -13.57
C ALA A 123 0.90 -7.40 -14.27
N GLN A 124 2.03 -6.68 -14.35
CA GLN A 124 2.07 -5.33 -14.89
C GLN A 124 1.74 -5.30 -16.39
N THR A 125 0.73 -4.50 -16.77
CA THR A 125 0.33 -4.28 -18.16
C THR A 125 0.22 -2.77 -18.47
N GLY A 126 -0.37 -2.43 -19.62
CA GLY A 126 -0.63 -1.04 -20.03
C GLY A 126 0.40 -0.45 -20.99
N PRO A 127 0.22 0.82 -21.39
CA PRO A 127 1.05 1.46 -22.42
C PRO A 127 2.51 1.60 -22.00
N ALA A 128 2.79 1.92 -20.73
CA ALA A 128 4.15 2.01 -20.21
C ALA A 128 4.89 0.66 -20.28
N ALA A 129 4.25 -0.42 -19.83
CA ALA A 129 4.84 -1.75 -19.84
C ALA A 129 5.26 -2.21 -21.25
N ARG A 130 4.51 -1.82 -22.29
CA ARG A 130 4.78 -2.15 -23.70
C ARG A 130 5.52 -1.05 -24.47
N GLY A 131 5.92 0.04 -23.81
CA GLY A 131 6.64 1.14 -24.46
C GLY A 131 5.82 1.98 -25.44
N ASP A 132 4.50 2.02 -25.33
CA ASP A 132 3.60 2.82 -26.18
C ASP A 132 3.68 4.32 -25.85
N GLN A 133 4.69 4.98 -26.40
CA GLN A 133 4.96 6.40 -26.21
C GLN A 133 3.85 7.29 -26.80
N ALA A 134 3.18 6.85 -27.87
CA ALA A 134 2.11 7.62 -28.50
C ALA A 134 0.89 7.74 -27.57
N THR A 135 0.49 6.63 -26.93
CA THR A 135 -0.58 6.64 -25.93
C THR A 135 -0.18 7.45 -24.70
N ILE A 136 1.05 7.30 -24.20
CA ILE A 136 1.56 8.09 -23.07
C ILE A 136 1.49 9.60 -23.35
N ALA A 137 1.98 10.04 -24.51
CA ALA A 137 1.95 11.45 -24.90
C ALA A 137 0.52 11.99 -24.98
N ARG A 138 -0.41 11.21 -25.54
CA ARG A 138 -1.84 11.57 -25.60
C ARG A 138 -2.45 11.71 -24.20
N HIS A 139 -2.17 10.78 -23.28
CA HIS A 139 -2.66 10.87 -21.90
C HIS A 139 -2.12 12.11 -21.19
N LEU A 140 -0.83 12.43 -21.36
CA LEU A 140 -0.24 13.64 -20.78
C LEU A 140 -0.87 14.93 -21.32
N GLN A 141 -1.22 14.98 -22.61
CA GLN A 141 -1.98 16.11 -23.16
C GLN A 141 -3.39 16.21 -22.58
N MET A 142 -4.08 15.08 -22.39
CA MET A 142 -5.41 15.05 -21.77
C MET A 142 -5.34 15.55 -20.32
N LEU A 143 -4.38 15.06 -19.54
CA LEU A 143 -4.16 15.48 -18.15
C LEU A 143 -3.75 16.95 -18.08
N GLY A 144 -2.77 17.40 -18.87
CA GLY A 144 -2.27 18.78 -18.82
C GLY A 144 -3.34 19.85 -19.07
N ARG A 145 -4.42 19.51 -19.81
CA ARG A 145 -5.53 20.45 -20.09
C ARG A 145 -6.52 20.57 -18.94
N ARG A 146 -6.76 19.52 -18.15
CA ARG A 146 -7.88 19.46 -17.21
C ARG A 146 -7.51 19.07 -15.79
N PHE A 147 -6.42 18.34 -15.63
CA PHE A 147 -5.88 17.82 -14.36
C PHE A 147 -4.34 17.93 -14.34
N PRO A 148 -3.78 19.14 -14.50
CA PRO A 148 -2.33 19.34 -14.59
C PRO A 148 -1.58 18.81 -13.36
N GLU A 149 -2.25 18.71 -12.20
CA GLU A 149 -1.66 18.15 -10.98
C GLU A 149 -1.35 16.65 -11.07
N LEU A 150 -2.03 15.92 -11.97
CA LEU A 150 -1.84 14.48 -12.15
C LEU A 150 -0.73 14.14 -13.16
N ALA A 151 -0.34 15.10 -14.01
CA ALA A 151 0.64 14.85 -15.06
C ALA A 151 2.03 14.44 -14.52
N PRO A 152 2.59 15.09 -13.47
CA PRO A 152 3.87 14.66 -12.89
C PRO A 152 3.83 13.24 -12.33
N LEU A 153 2.73 12.88 -11.65
CA LEU A 153 2.52 11.55 -11.09
C LEU A 153 2.43 10.48 -12.19
N TYR A 154 1.67 10.77 -13.25
CA TYR A 154 1.53 9.89 -14.41
C TYR A 154 2.87 9.63 -15.10
N SER A 155 3.68 10.68 -15.31
CA SER A 155 5.02 10.54 -15.90
C SER A 155 5.92 9.66 -15.03
N LEU A 156 6.03 9.98 -13.74
CA LEU A 156 6.88 9.24 -12.81
C LEU A 156 6.53 7.75 -12.76
N MET A 157 5.23 7.42 -12.66
CA MET A 157 4.78 6.03 -12.65
C MET A 157 5.06 5.32 -13.98
N SER A 158 4.82 6.00 -15.11
CA SER A 158 5.11 5.44 -16.43
C SER A 158 6.59 5.14 -16.61
N GLU A 159 7.47 6.04 -16.18
CA GLU A 159 8.92 5.86 -16.21
C GLU A 159 9.36 4.68 -15.33
N GLN A 160 8.84 4.57 -14.11
CA GLN A 160 9.14 3.46 -13.20
C GLN A 160 8.68 2.11 -13.76
N ILE A 161 7.48 2.05 -14.36
CA ILE A 161 6.97 0.84 -15.02
C ILE A 161 7.88 0.43 -16.19
N VAL A 162 8.32 1.38 -17.02
CA VAL A 162 9.26 1.11 -18.12
C VAL A 162 10.59 0.57 -17.60
N ALA A 163 11.12 1.13 -16.52
CA ALA A 163 12.37 0.67 -15.91
C ALA A 163 12.24 -0.76 -15.37
N GLN A 164 11.11 -1.06 -14.71
CA GLN A 164 10.80 -2.38 -14.17
C GLN A 164 10.70 -3.45 -15.26
N THR A 165 10.04 -3.15 -16.39
CA THR A 165 9.89 -4.14 -17.47
C THR A 165 11.20 -4.40 -18.22
N LYS A 166 12.06 -3.40 -18.38
CA LYS A 166 13.40 -3.59 -18.96
C LYS A 166 14.31 -4.47 -18.11
N GLY A 167 14.22 -4.34 -16.78
CA GLY A 167 15.00 -5.15 -15.82
C GLY A 167 14.60 -6.62 -15.73
N ASN A 168 13.38 -6.97 -16.17
CA ASN A 168 12.85 -8.35 -16.13
C ASN A 168 13.11 -9.16 -17.42
N THR A 169 13.95 -8.67 -18.33
CA THR A 169 14.35 -9.43 -19.52
C THR A 169 15.27 -10.57 -19.06
N PRO A 170 14.95 -11.86 -19.28
CA PRO A 170 15.89 -12.94 -19.01
C PRO A 170 17.16 -12.67 -19.82
N GLN A 171 18.32 -12.62 -19.16
CA GLN A 171 19.59 -12.69 -19.87
C GLN A 171 19.62 -14.07 -20.54
N GLY A 172 19.55 -14.08 -21.87
CA GLY A 172 19.64 -15.29 -22.68
C GLY A 172 21.00 -15.96 -22.60
#